data_AF-A0A946ST25-F1
#
_entry.id   AF-A0A946ST25-F1
#
_cell.length_a   1.000
_cell.length_b   1.000
_cell.length_c   1.000
_cell.angle_alpha   90.00
_cell.angle_beta   90.00
_cell.angle_gamma   90.00
#
_symmetry.space_group_name_H-M   'P 1'
#
loop_
_entity.id
_entity.type
_entity.pdbx_description
1 polymer ?
#
loop_
_entity_poly.entity_id
_entity_poly.type
_entity_poly.pdbx_seq_one_letter_code
_entity_poly.pdbx_strand_id
1 'polypeptide(L)'
;MGSGKQRSWSPKGLANTLTILRICVIPLFLMAFAYAHQEAKTARTSAAWFYFGALVVFGLASLTDYLDGRIARQRGVTDFGKFLDPIADKLLVLATLFAFKHWGGLIPVWMILIMAGREVGVTVLRSALVARGGRVISASQWGKLKTASQMSILVASMLLLIVNSAAGYPVRQVTTGHGPIFWMMFLPLALTVVSGLEFLYNNRTQVRALAARGN
;
A
#
# COMPACT_ATOMS: atom_id res chain seq x y z
N MET A 1 8.54 -36.69 -34.06
CA MET A 1 8.25 -36.78 -32.61
C MET A 1 8.66 -35.48 -31.95
N GLY A 2 7.70 -34.58 -31.72
CA GLY A 2 7.94 -33.27 -31.12
C GLY A 2 8.13 -33.40 -29.61
N SER A 3 9.35 -33.17 -29.13
CA SER A 3 9.61 -33.06 -27.70
C SER A 3 8.98 -31.77 -27.18
N GLY A 4 7.86 -31.92 -26.49
CA GLY A 4 7.17 -30.83 -25.82
C GLY A 4 8.14 -30.12 -24.87
N LYS A 5 8.40 -28.84 -25.14
CA LYS A 5 9.04 -27.93 -24.19
C LYS A 5 8.17 -27.88 -22.94
N GLN A 6 8.48 -28.70 -21.94
CA GLN A 6 7.98 -28.51 -20.60
C GLN A 6 8.58 -27.20 -20.09
N ARG A 7 7.81 -26.11 -20.20
CA ARG A 7 8.07 -24.86 -19.46
C ARG A 7 8.03 -25.23 -17.99
N SER A 8 9.19 -25.54 -17.41
CA SER A 8 9.34 -25.73 -15.99
C SER A 8 9.17 -24.36 -15.33
N TRP A 9 7.92 -24.05 -14.98
CA TRP A 9 7.59 -22.93 -14.11
C TRP A 9 8.25 -23.19 -12.77
N SER A 10 9.49 -22.72 -12.60
CA SER A 10 10.18 -22.87 -11.33
C SER A 10 9.36 -22.13 -10.26
N PRO A 11 9.04 -22.75 -9.12
CA PRO A 11 8.24 -22.12 -8.06
C PRO A 11 8.80 -20.78 -7.57
N LYS A 12 10.12 -20.59 -7.69
CA LYS A 12 10.86 -19.35 -7.37
C LYS A 12 10.52 -18.19 -8.32
N GLY A 13 10.18 -18.51 -9.58
CA GLY A 13 9.81 -17.52 -10.60
C GLY A 13 8.40 -16.96 -10.40
N LEU A 14 7.49 -17.74 -9.81
CA LEU A 14 6.09 -17.33 -9.61
C LEU A 14 5.99 -16.12 -8.67
N ALA A 15 6.60 -16.19 -7.48
CA ALA A 15 6.58 -15.08 -6.53
C ALA A 15 7.13 -13.78 -7.15
N ASN A 16 8.30 -13.84 -7.80
CA ASN A 16 8.89 -12.68 -8.48
C ASN A 16 8.01 -12.14 -9.63
N THR A 17 7.38 -13.04 -10.39
CA THR A 17 6.47 -12.65 -11.47
C THR A 17 5.26 -11.91 -10.94
N LEU A 18 4.73 -12.30 -9.77
CA LEU A 18 3.58 -11.67 -9.13
C LEU A 18 3.94 -10.30 -8.53
N THR A 19 5.13 -10.16 -7.91
CA THR A 19 5.65 -8.86 -7.46
C THR A 19 5.80 -7.89 -8.64
N ILE A 20 6.38 -8.34 -9.76
CA ILE A 20 6.52 -7.54 -10.99
C ILE A 20 5.15 -7.19 -11.58
N LEU A 21 4.25 -8.17 -11.68
CA LEU A 21 2.88 -7.96 -12.16
C LEU A 21 2.18 -6.88 -11.34
N ARG A 22 2.31 -6.92 -9.99
CA ARG A 22 1.73 -5.91 -9.11
C ARG A 22 2.25 -4.52 -9.42
N ILE A 23 3.56 -4.36 -9.57
CA ILE A 23 4.18 -3.08 -9.94
C ILE A 23 3.62 -2.60 -11.28
N CYS A 24 3.50 -3.49 -12.27
CA CYS A 24 2.93 -3.18 -13.58
C CYS A 24 1.44 -2.82 -13.54
N VAL A 25 0.69 -3.27 -12.54
CA VAL A 25 -0.73 -2.97 -12.36
C VAL A 25 -0.94 -1.58 -11.73
N ILE A 26 0.05 -1.00 -11.04
CA ILE A 26 -0.07 0.34 -10.43
C ILE A 26 -0.37 1.45 -11.46
N PRO A 27 0.34 1.55 -12.61
CA PRO A 27 -0.01 2.50 -13.66
C PRO A 27 -1.44 2.35 -14.16
N LEU A 28 -1.93 1.11 -14.31
CA LEU A 28 -3.31 0.84 -14.72
C LEU A 28 -4.31 1.36 -13.68
N PHE A 29 -4.04 1.11 -12.39
CA PHE A 29 -4.83 1.66 -11.29
C PHE A 29 -4.86 3.20 -11.32
N LEU A 30 -3.70 3.84 -11.45
CA LEU A 30 -3.59 5.30 -11.48
C LEU A 30 -4.32 5.90 -12.69
N MET A 31 -4.21 5.26 -13.86
CA MET A 31 -4.91 5.67 -15.07
C MET A 31 -6.43 5.56 -14.90
N ALA A 32 -6.93 4.43 -14.39
CA ALA A 32 -8.36 4.26 -14.11
C ALA A 32 -8.88 5.31 -13.12
N PHE A 33 -8.12 5.61 -12.06
CA PHE A 33 -8.49 6.62 -11.07
C PHE A 33 -8.47 8.05 -11.67
N ALA A 34 -7.49 8.36 -12.51
CA ALA A 34 -7.39 9.64 -13.19
C ALA A 34 -8.58 9.88 -14.14
N TYR A 35 -8.92 8.89 -14.97
CA TYR A 35 -10.09 8.93 -15.85
C TYR A 35 -11.39 9.06 -15.07
N ALA A 36 -11.54 8.28 -13.99
CA ALA A 36 -12.71 8.38 -13.11
C ALA A 36 -12.89 9.81 -12.59
N HIS A 37 -11.81 10.42 -12.11
CA HIS A 37 -11.86 11.77 -11.58
C HIS A 37 -12.14 12.83 -12.66
N GLN A 38 -11.62 12.65 -13.87
CA GLN A 38 -11.91 13.55 -15.00
C GLN A 38 -13.39 13.53 -15.37
N GLU A 39 -14.00 12.35 -15.46
CA GLU A 39 -15.44 12.19 -15.71
C GLU A 39 -16.29 12.71 -14.54
N ALA A 40 -15.80 12.58 -13.31
CA ALA A 40 -16.52 13.04 -12.13
C ALA A 40 -16.60 14.57 -12.04
N LYS A 41 -15.65 15.31 -12.65
CA LYS A 41 -15.70 16.76 -12.78
C LYS A 41 -16.85 17.23 -13.69
N THR A 42 -17.24 16.42 -14.65
CA THR A 42 -18.35 16.71 -15.58
C THR A 42 -19.68 16.12 -15.09
N ALA A 43 -19.74 15.70 -13.82
CA ALA A 43 -20.92 15.09 -13.17
C ALA A 43 -21.51 13.90 -13.94
N ARG A 44 -20.67 13.19 -14.71
CA ARG A 44 -21.11 11.99 -15.44
C ARG A 44 -21.15 10.79 -14.50
N THR A 45 -22.25 10.04 -14.54
CA THR A 45 -22.41 8.78 -13.81
C THR A 45 -21.43 7.70 -14.26
N SER A 46 -20.82 7.85 -15.45
CA SER A 46 -19.72 7.02 -15.95
C SER A 46 -18.52 6.97 -14.99
N ALA A 47 -18.27 8.03 -14.22
CA ALA A 47 -17.18 8.08 -13.24
C ALA A 47 -17.26 6.95 -12.20
N ALA A 48 -18.47 6.52 -11.83
CA ALA A 48 -18.67 5.43 -10.88
C ALA A 48 -18.07 4.11 -11.40
N TRP A 49 -18.23 3.83 -12.70
CA TRP A 49 -17.68 2.64 -13.34
C TRP A 49 -16.15 2.63 -13.35
N PHE A 50 -15.53 3.78 -13.62
CA PHE A 50 -14.07 3.90 -13.59
C PHE A 50 -13.51 3.81 -12.16
N TYR A 51 -14.17 4.41 -11.16
CA TYR A 51 -13.79 4.23 -9.76
C TYR A 51 -13.96 2.78 -9.30
N PHE A 52 -15.02 2.10 -9.75
CA PHE A 52 -15.23 0.68 -9.50
C PHE A 52 -14.12 -0.16 -10.14
N GLY A 53 -13.74 0.11 -11.40
CA GLY A 53 -12.61 -0.53 -12.06
C GLY A 53 -11.30 -0.34 -11.28
N ALA A 54 -11.01 0.88 -10.82
CA ALA A 54 -9.85 1.16 -9.98
C ALA A 54 -9.90 0.35 -8.66
N LEU A 55 -11.06 0.23 -8.03
CA LEU A 55 -11.24 -0.56 -6.80
C LEU A 55 -10.99 -2.05 -7.05
N VAL A 56 -11.49 -2.60 -8.16
CA VAL A 56 -11.24 -4.00 -8.54
C VAL A 56 -9.75 -4.22 -8.76
N VAL A 57 -9.07 -3.34 -9.49
CA VAL A 57 -7.63 -3.42 -9.72
C VAL A 57 -6.85 -3.37 -8.41
N PHE A 58 -7.18 -2.43 -7.52
CA PHE A 58 -6.57 -2.31 -6.19
C PHE A 58 -6.80 -3.57 -5.34
N GLY A 59 -8.04 -4.07 -5.33
CA GLY A 59 -8.43 -5.26 -4.57
C GLY A 59 -7.73 -6.52 -5.06
N LEU A 60 -7.67 -6.75 -6.37
CA LEU A 60 -6.93 -7.86 -6.97
C LEU A 60 -5.45 -7.77 -6.64
N ALA A 61 -4.82 -6.61 -6.85
CA ALA A 61 -3.41 -6.41 -6.55
C ALA A 61 -3.07 -6.64 -5.07
N SER A 62 -3.96 -6.22 -4.16
CA SER A 62 -3.81 -6.43 -2.71
C SER A 62 -4.06 -7.88 -2.29
N LEU A 63 -5.02 -8.56 -2.92
CA LEU A 63 -5.32 -9.96 -2.63
C LEU A 63 -4.20 -10.88 -3.12
N THR A 64 -3.64 -10.59 -4.30
CA THR A 64 -2.48 -11.30 -4.84
C THR A 64 -1.30 -11.24 -3.86
N ASP A 65 -1.04 -10.10 -3.22
CA ASP A 65 -0.02 -10.01 -2.16
C ASP A 65 -0.27 -10.97 -1.00
N TYR A 66 -1.48 -10.93 -0.45
CA TYR A 66 -1.81 -11.70 0.73
C TYR A 66 -1.72 -13.21 0.47
N LEU A 67 -2.17 -13.65 -0.72
CA LEU A 67 -2.12 -15.05 -1.12
C LEU A 67 -0.69 -15.52 -1.42
N ASP A 68 0.11 -14.70 -2.10
CA ASP A 68 1.48 -15.07 -2.46
C ASP A 68 2.43 -15.05 -1.26
N GLY A 69 2.21 -14.15 -0.29
CA GLY A 69 2.94 -14.16 0.98
C GLY A 69 2.76 -15.47 1.76
N ARG A 70 1.63 -16.17 1.60
CA ARG A 70 1.41 -17.52 2.17
C ARG A 70 2.10 -18.61 1.35
N ILE A 71 2.07 -18.52 0.03
CA ILE A 71 2.63 -19.56 -0.86
C ILE A 71 4.17 -19.50 -0.90
N ALA A 72 4.75 -18.29 -0.88
CA ALA A 72 6.20 -18.06 -0.91
C ALA A 72 6.92 -18.57 0.34
N ARG A 73 6.24 -18.57 1.50
CA ARG A 73 6.78 -19.11 2.77
C ARG A 73 7.07 -20.61 2.75
N GLN A 74 6.55 -21.34 1.77
CA GLN A 74 6.74 -22.79 1.67
C GLN A 74 7.71 -23.22 0.55
N ARG A 75 8.10 -22.33 -0.38
CA ARG A 75 8.70 -22.76 -1.66
C ARG A 75 9.96 -22.00 -2.12
N GLY A 76 10.40 -21.00 -1.34
CA GLY A 76 11.66 -20.27 -1.54
C GLY A 76 11.57 -19.13 -2.55
N VAL A 77 12.19 -17.98 -2.21
CA VAL A 77 12.18 -16.74 -3.00
C VAL A 77 13.63 -16.39 -3.39
N THR A 78 13.83 -15.81 -4.58
CA THR A 78 15.13 -15.27 -5.00
C THR A 78 15.52 -14.07 -4.13
N ASP A 79 16.81 -13.78 -3.97
CA ASP A 79 17.25 -12.65 -3.13
C ASP A 79 16.78 -11.29 -3.69
N PHE A 80 16.65 -11.17 -5.01
CA PHE A 80 16.03 -10.03 -5.67
C PHE A 80 14.54 -9.87 -5.32
N GLY A 81 13.77 -10.97 -5.36
CA GLY A 81 12.35 -10.95 -4.99
C GLY A 81 12.13 -10.58 -3.51
N LYS A 82 12.99 -11.05 -2.61
CA LYS A 82 12.94 -10.70 -1.17
C LYS A 82 13.12 -9.19 -0.93
N PHE A 83 13.88 -8.51 -1.78
CA PHE A 83 14.09 -7.07 -1.69
C PHE A 83 12.94 -6.27 -2.33
N LEU A 84 12.39 -6.74 -3.46
CA LEU A 84 11.29 -6.07 -4.14
C LEU A 84 9.94 -6.21 -3.43
N ASP A 85 9.67 -7.32 -2.74
CA ASP A 85 8.40 -7.56 -2.06
C ASP A 85 8.00 -6.42 -1.10
N PRO A 86 8.85 -6.01 -0.13
CA PRO A 86 8.53 -4.92 0.78
C PRO A 86 8.34 -3.55 0.10
N ILE A 87 8.90 -3.38 -1.09
CA ILE A 87 8.80 -2.15 -1.88
C ILE A 87 7.46 -2.16 -2.62
N ALA A 88 7.20 -3.21 -3.42
CA ALA A 88 5.97 -3.37 -4.19
C ALA A 88 4.72 -3.30 -3.31
N ASP A 89 4.79 -3.90 -2.13
CA ASP A 89 3.68 -3.93 -1.16
C ASP A 89 3.29 -2.52 -0.68
N LYS A 90 4.26 -1.61 -0.63
CA LYS A 90 4.02 -0.20 -0.24
C LYS A 90 3.71 0.69 -1.42
N LEU A 91 4.20 0.37 -2.62
CA LEU A 91 4.01 1.20 -3.80
C LEU A 91 2.53 1.35 -4.15
N LEU A 92 1.73 0.27 -4.08
CA LEU A 92 0.30 0.35 -4.37
C LEU A 92 -0.42 1.30 -3.40
N VAL A 93 -0.14 1.15 -2.10
CA VAL A 93 -0.73 1.99 -1.04
C VAL A 93 -0.33 3.46 -1.20
N LEU A 94 0.96 3.72 -1.47
CA LEU A 94 1.46 5.07 -1.72
C LEU A 94 0.86 5.68 -2.99
N ALA A 95 0.71 4.88 -4.05
CA ALA A 95 0.05 5.29 -5.29
C ALA A 95 -1.41 5.68 -5.05
N THR A 96 -2.15 4.92 -4.23
CA THR A 96 -3.52 5.26 -3.84
C THR A 96 -3.59 6.55 -3.02
N LEU A 97 -2.72 6.72 -2.02
CA LEU A 97 -2.65 7.96 -1.23
C LEU A 97 -2.32 9.17 -2.11
N PHE A 98 -1.38 9.00 -3.03
CA PHE A 98 -1.04 10.04 -4.00
C PHE A 98 -2.22 10.37 -4.92
N ALA A 99 -2.94 9.36 -5.40
CA ALA A 99 -4.13 9.55 -6.23
C ALA A 99 -5.23 10.34 -5.50
N PHE A 100 -5.44 10.04 -4.22
CA PHE A 100 -6.39 10.77 -3.37
C PHE A 100 -6.01 12.23 -3.18
N LYS A 101 -4.71 12.55 -3.07
CA LYS A 101 -4.23 13.93 -2.97
C LYS A 101 -4.26 14.69 -4.29
N HIS A 102 -3.78 14.06 -5.37
CA HIS A 102 -3.52 14.74 -6.64
C HIS A 102 -4.81 15.01 -7.41
N TRP A 103 -5.63 13.97 -7.62
CA TRP A 103 -6.91 14.13 -8.30
C TRP A 103 -8.01 14.49 -7.30
N GLY A 104 -8.09 13.79 -6.18
CA GLY A 104 -9.16 14.03 -5.22
C GLY A 104 -8.99 15.30 -4.38
N GLY A 105 -7.78 15.78 -4.09
CA GLY A 105 -7.59 16.79 -3.05
C GLY A 105 -8.11 16.37 -1.66
N LEU A 106 -8.34 15.06 -1.46
CA LEU A 106 -9.09 14.51 -0.33
C LEU A 106 -8.29 14.50 0.97
N ILE A 107 -6.97 14.44 0.85
CA ILE A 107 -6.03 14.36 1.96
C ILE A 107 -4.89 15.35 1.72
N PRO A 108 -4.32 15.96 2.77
CA PRO A 108 -3.16 16.82 2.63
C PRO A 108 -1.86 16.01 2.51
N VAL A 109 -0.82 16.64 1.93
CA VAL A 109 0.48 15.99 1.68
C VAL A 109 1.16 15.54 2.98
N TRP A 110 1.00 16.30 4.07
CA TRP A 110 1.63 15.97 5.35
C TRP A 110 1.18 14.61 5.91
N MET A 111 -0.08 14.19 5.70
CA MET A 111 -0.55 12.87 6.11
C MET A 111 0.19 11.77 5.34
N ILE A 112 0.36 11.96 4.04
CA ILE A 112 1.09 11.02 3.16
C ILE A 112 2.54 10.91 3.62
N LEU A 113 3.20 12.03 3.93
CA LEU A 113 4.59 12.04 4.37
C LEU A 113 4.78 11.29 5.69
N ILE A 114 3.89 11.46 6.67
CA ILE A 114 3.95 10.72 7.93
C ILE A 114 3.77 9.21 7.68
N MET A 115 2.75 8.83 6.90
CA MET A 115 2.46 7.43 6.59
C MET A 115 3.60 6.77 5.81
N ALA A 116 4.08 7.42 4.76
CA ALA A 116 5.19 6.95 3.94
C ALA A 116 6.50 6.89 4.74
N GLY A 117 6.81 7.96 5.48
CA GLY A 117 8.02 8.07 6.29
C GLY A 117 8.10 6.97 7.34
N ARG A 118 7.00 6.68 8.05
CA ARG A 118 6.95 5.56 9.00
C ARG A 118 7.13 4.22 8.30
N GLU A 119 6.48 4.01 7.16
CA GLU A 119 6.60 2.75 6.41
C GLU A 119 8.03 2.49 5.98
N VAL A 120 8.72 3.48 5.40
CA VAL A 120 10.13 3.33 4.98
C VAL A 120 11.04 3.23 6.21
N GLY A 121 10.87 4.12 7.19
CA GLY A 121 11.72 4.21 8.37
C GLY A 121 11.73 2.93 9.22
N VAL A 122 10.56 2.36 9.54
CA VAL A 122 10.48 1.11 10.31
C VAL A 122 11.09 -0.06 9.53
N THR A 123 10.92 -0.12 8.21
CA THR A 123 11.50 -1.19 7.40
C THR A 123 13.02 -1.09 7.30
N VAL A 124 13.56 0.10 7.05
CA VAL A 124 15.02 0.33 7.01
C VAL A 124 15.65 0.06 8.37
N LEU A 125 15.02 0.53 9.45
CA LEU A 125 15.55 0.30 10.79
C LEU A 125 15.52 -1.17 11.17
N ARG A 126 14.44 -1.89 10.84
CA ARG A 126 14.34 -3.34 11.05
C ARG A 126 15.41 -4.09 10.28
N SER A 127 15.62 -3.77 9.00
CA SER A 127 16.63 -4.46 8.19
C SER A 127 18.05 -4.18 8.69
N ALA A 128 18.35 -2.93 9.08
CA ALA A 128 19.63 -2.56 9.67
C ALA A 128 19.92 -3.31 10.99
N LEU A 129 18.90 -3.45 11.85
CA LEU A 129 19.02 -4.19 13.11
C LEU A 129 19.31 -5.67 12.89
N VAL A 130 18.62 -6.31 11.94
CA VAL A 130 18.83 -7.74 11.60
C VAL A 130 20.21 -7.95 10.97
N ALA A 131 20.62 -7.08 10.04
CA ALA A 131 21.91 -7.19 9.35
C ALA A 131 23.11 -7.11 10.32
N ARG A 132 22.97 -6.44 11.47
CA ARG A 132 24.02 -6.32 12.49
C ARG A 132 23.94 -7.38 13.61
N GLY A 133 23.26 -8.50 13.37
CA GLY A 133 23.15 -9.60 14.34
C GLY A 133 22.14 -9.36 15.46
N GLY A 134 21.27 -8.35 15.33
CA GLY A 134 20.14 -8.14 16.23
C GLY A 134 19.10 -9.26 16.11
N ARG A 135 18.31 -9.47 17.17
CA ARG A 135 17.22 -10.44 17.16
C ARG A 135 16.20 -10.11 16.06
N VAL A 136 15.60 -11.14 15.46
CA VAL A 136 14.49 -10.97 14.51
C VAL A 136 13.34 -10.25 15.21
N ILE A 137 13.03 -9.03 14.75
CA ILE A 137 11.97 -8.21 15.34
C ILE A 137 10.64 -8.63 14.71
N SER A 138 9.79 -9.27 15.52
CA SER A 138 8.45 -9.67 15.10
C SER A 138 7.55 -8.45 14.88
N ALA A 139 6.54 -8.60 14.02
CA ALA A 139 5.56 -7.54 13.77
C ALA A 139 4.67 -7.35 15.01
N SER A 140 4.63 -6.13 15.55
CA SER A 140 3.75 -5.78 16.67
C SER A 140 2.27 -5.82 16.27
N GLN A 141 1.40 -6.00 17.25
CA GLN A 141 -0.06 -5.95 17.04
C GLN A 141 -0.49 -4.59 16.48
N TRP A 142 0.13 -3.49 16.91
CA TRP A 142 -0.12 -2.15 16.39
C TRP A 142 0.27 -2.03 14.92
N GLY A 143 1.36 -2.66 14.49
CA GLY A 143 1.75 -2.72 13.08
C GLY A 143 0.69 -3.42 12.22
N LYS A 144 0.11 -4.52 12.71
CA LYS A 144 -0.97 -5.25 12.02
C LYS A 144 -2.26 -4.43 11.97
N LEU A 145 -2.65 -3.83 13.09
CA LEU A 145 -3.86 -3.01 13.20
C LEU A 145 -3.77 -1.77 12.30
N LYS A 146 -2.60 -1.12 12.25
CA LYS A 146 -2.31 -0.04 11.31
C LYS A 146 -2.58 -0.47 9.87
N THR A 147 -1.98 -1.57 9.42
CA THR A 147 -2.13 -2.03 8.03
C THR A 147 -3.58 -2.40 7.72
N ALA A 148 -4.26 -3.12 8.63
CA ALA A 148 -5.67 -3.45 8.48
C ALA A 148 -6.54 -2.19 8.37
N SER A 149 -6.39 -1.24 9.30
CA SER A 149 -7.16 0.02 9.28
C SER A 149 -6.91 0.83 8.00
N GLN A 150 -5.67 0.88 7.53
CA GLN A 150 -5.32 1.62 6.34
C GLN A 150 -5.96 1.01 5.09
N MET A 151 -5.84 -0.30 4.91
CA MET A 151 -6.47 -0.97 3.77
C MET A 151 -7.99 -0.82 3.78
N SER A 152 -8.63 -1.00 4.95
CA SER A 152 -10.08 -0.80 5.10
C SER A 152 -10.51 0.61 4.74
N ILE A 153 -9.77 1.63 5.16
CA ILE A 153 -10.12 3.04 4.89
C ILE A 153 -9.85 3.43 3.45
N LEU A 154 -8.81 2.92 2.81
CA LEU A 154 -8.60 3.12 1.37
C LEU A 154 -9.77 2.55 0.57
N VAL A 155 -10.18 1.31 0.86
CA VAL A 155 -11.34 0.66 0.21
C VAL A 155 -12.62 1.45 0.49
N ALA A 156 -12.90 1.81 1.74
CA ALA A 156 -14.10 2.57 2.11
C ALA A 156 -14.13 3.96 1.44
N SER A 157 -12.97 4.61 1.30
CA SER A 157 -12.85 5.90 0.59
C SER A 157 -13.18 5.73 -0.89
N MET A 158 -12.70 4.67 -1.54
CA MET A 158 -13.02 4.39 -2.94
C MET A 158 -14.50 4.06 -3.13
N LEU A 159 -15.09 3.25 -2.24
CA LEU A 159 -16.53 2.97 -2.25
C LEU A 159 -17.36 4.24 -2.11
N LEU A 160 -16.97 5.14 -1.22
CA LEU A 160 -17.63 6.43 -1.07
C LEU A 160 -17.55 7.29 -2.33
N LEU A 161 -16.42 7.27 -3.05
CA LEU A 161 -16.29 7.96 -4.34
C LEU A 161 -17.20 7.34 -5.41
N ILE A 162 -17.33 6.01 -5.44
CA ILE A 162 -18.24 5.30 -6.34
C ILE A 162 -19.69 5.70 -6.07
N VAL A 163 -20.13 5.63 -4.82
CA VAL A 163 -21.52 5.95 -4.44
C VAL A 163 -21.87 7.41 -4.74
N ASN A 164 -20.99 8.36 -4.39
CA ASN A 164 -21.22 9.77 -4.70
C ASN A 164 -21.29 10.03 -6.21
N SER A 165 -20.40 9.40 -6.99
CA SER A 165 -20.39 9.54 -8.45
C SER A 165 -21.63 8.91 -9.08
N ALA A 166 -22.11 7.78 -8.56
CA ALA A 166 -23.31 7.10 -9.05
C ALA A 166 -24.59 7.89 -8.73
N ALA A 167 -24.62 8.56 -7.57
CA ALA A 167 -25.69 9.46 -7.18
C ALA A 167 -25.67 10.81 -7.93
N GLY A 168 -24.68 11.06 -8.79
CA GLY A 168 -24.55 12.30 -9.56
C GLY A 168 -24.08 13.50 -8.73
N TYR A 169 -23.62 13.29 -7.49
CA TYR A 169 -23.07 14.37 -6.69
C TYR A 169 -21.72 14.82 -7.28
N PRO A 170 -21.53 16.13 -7.51
CA PRO A 170 -20.25 16.62 -8.00
C PRO A 170 -19.18 16.31 -6.97
N VAL A 171 -18.06 15.72 -7.41
CA VAL A 171 -16.91 15.36 -6.54
C VAL A 171 -16.41 16.55 -5.71
N ARG A 172 -16.68 17.78 -6.18
CA ARG A 172 -16.42 19.02 -5.45
C ARG A 172 -17.04 19.04 -4.04
N GLN A 173 -18.20 18.44 -3.81
CA GLN A 173 -18.84 18.42 -2.48
C GLN A 173 -18.16 17.48 -1.49
N VAL A 174 -17.53 16.39 -1.96
CA VAL A 174 -16.73 15.49 -1.11
C VAL A 174 -15.35 16.09 -0.79
N THR A 175 -14.94 17.11 -1.55
CA THR A 175 -13.57 17.65 -1.55
C THR A 175 -13.46 19.09 -1.01
N THR A 176 -14.57 19.81 -0.88
CA THR A 176 -14.58 21.17 -0.34
C THR A 176 -14.77 21.12 1.18
N GLY A 177 -13.80 21.61 1.95
CA GLY A 177 -13.94 21.80 3.41
C GLY A 177 -13.83 20.53 4.26
N HIS A 178 -12.77 19.73 4.07
CA HIS A 178 -12.50 18.52 4.86
C HIS A 178 -13.66 17.51 4.85
N GLY A 179 -13.88 16.86 3.71
CA GLY A 179 -14.92 15.84 3.57
C GLY A 179 -14.66 14.56 4.38
N PRO A 180 -15.58 13.58 4.34
CA PRO A 180 -15.52 12.37 5.16
C PRO A 180 -14.21 11.57 5.01
N ILE A 181 -13.65 11.51 3.81
CA ILE A 181 -12.38 10.79 3.54
C ILE A 181 -11.21 11.38 4.33
N PHE A 182 -11.17 12.72 4.48
CA PHE A 182 -10.15 13.38 5.30
C PHE A 182 -10.22 12.93 6.76
N TRP A 183 -11.43 12.89 7.34
CA TRP A 183 -11.65 12.49 8.72
C TRP A 183 -11.36 11.01 8.95
N MET A 184 -11.77 10.15 8.01
CA MET A 184 -11.49 8.71 8.07
C MET A 184 -9.98 8.45 8.14
N MET A 185 -9.15 9.26 7.48
CA MET A 185 -7.70 9.08 7.42
C MET A 185 -6.97 9.34 8.74
N PHE A 186 -7.59 10.00 9.73
CA PHE A 186 -6.96 10.17 11.04
C PHE A 186 -6.76 8.85 11.79
N LEU A 187 -7.64 7.87 11.61
CA LEU A 187 -7.48 6.56 12.26
C LEU A 187 -6.19 5.83 11.82
N PRO A 188 -5.93 5.60 10.52
CA PRO A 188 -4.72 4.91 10.07
C PRO A 188 -3.49 5.78 10.27
N LEU A 189 -3.62 7.11 10.23
CA LEU A 189 -2.56 8.04 10.60
C LEU A 189 -2.16 7.90 12.08
N ALA A 190 -3.12 7.91 13.00
CA ALA A 190 -2.87 7.75 14.43
C ALA A 190 -2.21 6.39 14.71
N LEU A 191 -2.73 5.31 14.12
CA LEU A 191 -2.13 3.97 14.23
C LEU A 191 -0.74 3.89 13.59
N THR A 192 -0.49 4.65 12.52
CA THR A 192 0.85 4.81 11.93
C THR A 192 1.82 5.40 12.94
N VAL A 193 1.45 6.52 13.58
CA VAL A 193 2.30 7.17 14.57
C VAL A 193 2.52 6.27 15.78
N VAL A 194 1.45 5.72 16.37
CA VAL A 194 1.53 4.83 17.54
C VAL A 194 2.41 3.62 17.26
N SER A 195 2.20 2.94 16.12
CA SER A 195 3.01 1.76 15.77
C SER A 195 4.48 2.10 15.44
N GLY A 196 4.76 3.31 14.93
CA GLY A 196 6.11 3.79 14.72
C GLY A 196 6.84 4.07 16.04
N LEU A 197 6.17 4.78 16.96
CA LEU A 197 6.69 5.07 18.29
C LEU A 197 6.91 3.81 19.12
N GLU A 198 5.95 2.89 19.11
CA GLU A 198 6.06 1.59 19.77
C GLU A 198 7.28 0.80 19.26
N PHE A 199 7.49 0.77 17.93
CA PHE A 199 8.65 0.12 17.34
C PHE A 199 9.97 0.74 17.82
N LEU A 200 10.06 2.06 17.85
CA LEU A 200 11.25 2.77 18.34
C LEU A 200 11.47 2.51 19.84
N TYR A 201 10.41 2.57 20.65
CA TYR A 201 10.48 2.37 22.09
C TYR A 201 10.95 0.95 22.46
N ASN A 202 10.39 -0.07 21.81
CA ASN A 202 10.72 -1.47 22.06
C ASN A 202 12.15 -1.81 21.64
N ASN A 203 12.68 -1.14 20.61
CA ASN A 203 14.02 -1.43 20.07
C ASN A 203 15.06 -0.37 20.46
N ARG A 204 14.74 0.57 21.36
CA ARG A 204 15.58 1.75 21.69
C ARG A 204 17.01 1.41 22.07
N THR A 205 17.24 0.30 22.77
CA THR A 205 18.57 -0.14 23.20
C THR A 205 19.42 -0.57 22.01
N GLN A 206 18.82 -1.31 21.07
CA GLN A 206 19.49 -1.74 19.85
C GLN A 206 19.70 -0.57 18.88
N VAL A 207 18.74 0.36 18.77
CA VAL A 207 18.86 1.57 17.96
C VAL A 207 20.01 2.46 18.48
N ARG A 208 20.11 2.65 19.80
CA ARG A 208 21.23 3.40 20.41
C ARG A 208 22.57 2.70 20.17
N ALA A 209 22.62 1.37 20.26
CA ALA A 209 23.83 0.61 19.96
C ALA A 209 24.25 0.71 18.48
N LEU A 210 23.29 0.81 17.54
CA LEU A 210 23.57 1.07 16.13
C LEU A 210 24.19 2.46 15.91
N ALA A 211 23.65 3.48 16.59
CA ALA A 211 24.12 4.86 16.48
C ALA A 211 25.53 5.05 17.07
N ALA A 212 25.81 4.41 18.22
CA ALA A 212 27.10 4.52 18.90
C ALA A 212 28.28 3.85 18.18
N ARG A 213 28.02 2.93 17.24
CA ARG A 213 29.05 2.20 16.46
C ARG A 213 29.23 2.73 15.04
N GLY A 214 28.60 3.86 14.71
CA GLY A 214 28.74 4.56 13.43
C GLY A 214 29.74 5.73 13.46
N ASN A 215 30.25 6.08 14.65
CA ASN A 215 31.45 6.88 14.87
C ASN A 215 32.64 5.95 15.07
#